data_AF-A0A9Q0FSE6-F1
#
_entry.id   AF-A0A9Q0FSE6-F1
#
_cell.length_a   1.000
_cell.length_b   1.000
_cell.length_c   1.000
_cell.angle_alpha   90.00
_cell.angle_beta   90.00
_cell.angle_gamma   90.00
#
_symmetry.space_group_name_H-M   'P 1'
#
loop_
_entity.id
_entity.type
_entity.pdbx_description
1 polymer ?
#
loop_
_entity_poly.entity_id
_entity_poly.type
_entity_poly.pdbx_seq_one_letter_code
_entity_poly.pdbx_strand_id
1 'polypeptide(L)' 'MEYQHCWVAELELLQKKIEQAMSQSTVDESIVSPNDVVGKVLGKEHSGRVRCLGLGATPSNTY' A
#
# COMPACT_ATOMS: atom_id res chain seq x y z
N MET A 1 21.26 26.26 -15.08
CA MET A 1 19.81 26.15 -14.78
C MET A 1 19.04 25.32 -15.83
N GLU A 2 19.64 24.93 -16.97
CA GLU A 2 18.98 24.08 -17.98
C GLU A 2 18.76 22.63 -17.50
N TYR A 3 19.68 22.10 -16.68
CA TYR A 3 19.57 20.74 -16.14
C TYR A 3 18.37 20.57 -15.20
N GLN A 4 18.04 21.56 -14.37
CA GLN A 4 16.86 21.47 -13.49
C GLN A 4 15.56 21.43 -14.29
N HIS A 5 15.48 22.16 -15.40
CA HIS A 5 14.30 22.17 -16.25
C HIS A 5 14.10 20.83 -17.00
N CYS A 6 15.21 20.21 -17.42
CA CYS A 6 15.19 18.90 -18.09
C CYS A 6 14.75 17.77 -17.12
N TRP A 7 15.25 17.78 -15.89
CA TRP A 7 14.87 16.80 -14.87
C TRP A 7 13.41 16.92 -14.42
N VAL A 8 12.88 18.14 -14.32
CA VAL A 8 11.46 18.37 -13.99
C VAL A 8 10.55 17.83 -15.09
N ALA A 9 10.89 18.06 -16.36
CA ALA A 9 10.13 17.53 -17.49
C ALA A 9 10.14 15.98 -17.54
N GLU A 10 11.26 15.36 -17.18
CA GLU A 10 11.37 13.90 -17.10
C GLU A 10 10.51 13.30 -15.98
N LEU A 11 10.47 13.97 -14.82
CA LEU A 11 9.61 13.59 -13.69
C LEU A 11 8.11 13.72 -14.03
N GLU A 12 7.71 14.80 -14.68
CA GLU A 12 6.32 15.00 -15.12
C GLU A 12 5.88 13.92 -16.12
N LEU A 13 6.78 13.51 -17.03
CA LEU A 13 6.52 12.44 -17.99
C LEU A 13 6.36 11.07 -17.30
N LEU A 14 7.19 10.78 -16.30
CA LEU A 14 7.12 9.57 -15.49
C LEU A 14 5.80 9.50 -14.71
N GLN A 15 5.41 10.59 -14.05
CA GLN A 15 4.15 10.67 -13.32
C GLN A 15 2.96 10.36 -14.22
N LYS A 16 2.89 11.01 -15.39
CA LYS A 16 1.79 10.80 -16.34
C LYS A 16 1.72 9.37 -16.86
N LYS A 17 2.87 8.72 -17.08
CA LYS A 17 2.93 7.30 -17.48
C LYS A 17 2.43 6.37 -16.39
N ILE A 18 2.76 6.64 -15.12
CA ILE A 18 2.28 5.86 -13.97
C ILE A 18 0.77 6.03 -13.82
N GLU A 19 0.25 7.25 -13.87
CA GLU A 19 -1.19 7.50 -13.78
C GLU A 19 -1.99 6.80 -14.89
N GLN A 20 -1.45 6.79 -16.12
CA GLN A 20 -2.05 6.08 -17.24
C GLN A 20 -2.01 4.55 -17.05
N ALA A 21 -0.88 4.00 -16.59
CA ALA A 21 -0.74 2.58 -16.31
C ALA A 21 -1.69 2.14 -15.17
N MET A 22 -1.80 2.95 -14.11
CA MET A 22 -2.72 2.72 -12.99
C MET A 22 -4.19 2.76 -13.42
N SER A 23 -4.56 3.71 -14.29
CA SER A 23 -5.93 3.83 -14.80
C SER A 23 -6.32 2.69 -15.76
N GLN A 24 -5.33 2.13 -16.47
CA GLN A 24 -5.51 0.98 -17.37
C GLN A 24 -5.39 -0.36 -16.64
N SER A 25 -4.76 -0.39 -15.46
CA SER A 25 -4.72 -1.56 -14.62
C SER A 25 -6.09 -1.80 -13.98
N THR A 26 -6.81 -2.78 -14.51
CA THR A 26 -8.01 -3.35 -13.88
C THR A 26 -7.64 -4.38 -12.79
N VAL A 27 -6.35 -4.69 -12.68
CA VAL A 27 -5.80 -5.56 -11.67
C VAL A 27 -5.49 -4.69 -10.46
N ASP A 28 -6.28 -4.85 -9.40
CA ASP A 28 -5.90 -4.37 -8.08
C ASP A 28 -4.61 -5.09 -7.68
N GLU A 29 -3.43 -4.51 -7.93
CA GLU A 29 -2.13 -5.09 -7.57
C GLU A 29 -1.99 -5.30 -6.05
N SER A 30 -2.96 -4.85 -5.25
CA SER A 30 -3.15 -5.32 -3.88
C SER A 30 -3.56 -6.79 -3.76
N ILE A 31 -3.58 -7.57 -4.87
CA ILE A 31 -3.76 -9.03 -4.86
C ILE A 31 -2.83 -9.64 -3.82
N VAL A 32 -3.44 -9.93 -2.67
CA VAL A 32 -2.85 -10.67 -1.58
C VAL A 32 -2.17 -11.89 -2.19
N SER A 33 -0.87 -12.05 -1.92
CA SER A 33 -0.09 -13.16 -2.46
C SER A 33 -0.86 -14.47 -2.31
N PRO A 34 -0.86 -15.38 -3.31
CA PRO A 34 -1.52 -16.68 -3.19
C PRO A 34 -1.04 -17.49 -1.99
N ASN A 35 0.14 -17.15 -1.46
CA ASN A 35 0.75 -17.75 -0.29
C ASN A 35 0.68 -16.90 0.98
N ASP A 36 -0.14 -15.85 1.01
CA ASP A 36 -0.40 -15.11 2.24
C ASP A 36 -1.05 -16.03 3.28
N VAL A 37 -0.28 -16.34 4.33
CA VAL A 37 -0.73 -17.19 5.43
C VAL A 37 -1.90 -16.54 6.15
N VAL A 38 -1.90 -15.22 6.26
CA VAL A 38 -2.98 -14.47 6.92
C VAL A 38 -4.26 -14.58 6.11
N GLY A 39 -4.20 -14.35 4.79
CA GLY A 39 -5.33 -14.52 3.88
C GLY A 39 -5.86 -15.95 3.77
N LYS A 40 -5.00 -16.97 3.94
CA LYS A 40 -5.42 -18.38 4.00
C LYS A 40 -6.21 -18.70 5.28
N VAL A 41 -5.82 -18.13 6.42
CA VAL A 41 -6.45 -18.40 7.72
C VAL A 41 -7.67 -17.51 7.95
N LEU A 42 -7.59 -16.23 7.60
CA LEU A 42 -8.63 -15.23 7.87
C LEU A 42 -9.53 -14.92 6.67
N GLY A 43 -9.24 -15.47 5.49
CA GLY A 43 -9.92 -15.14 4.24
C GLY A 43 -9.37 -13.88 3.56
N LYS A 44 -9.94 -13.56 2.39
CA LYS A 44 -9.51 -12.41 1.57
C LYS A 44 -9.61 -11.09 2.34
N GLU A 45 -8.74 -10.14 1.99
CA GLU A 45 -8.77 -8.81 2.58
C GLU A 45 -10.10 -8.11 2.27
N HIS A 46 -10.69 -7.46 3.28
CA HIS A 46 -11.93 -6.70 3.15
C HIS A 46 -11.94 -5.52 4.11
N SER A 47 -12.76 -4.50 3.82
CA SER A 47 -12.93 -3.36 4.72
C SER A 47 -13.38 -3.83 6.10
N GLY A 48 -12.69 -3.39 7.15
CA GLY A 48 -12.93 -3.79 8.54
C GLY A 48 -12.25 -5.08 9.02
N ARG A 49 -11.41 -5.73 8.20
CA ARG A 49 -10.64 -6.90 8.66
C ARG A 49 -9.63 -6.49 9.74
N VAL A 50 -9.76 -7.07 10.93
CA VAL A 50 -8.83 -6.86 12.04
C VAL A 50 -7.55 -7.64 11.76
N ARG A 51 -6.44 -6.93 11.51
CA ARG A 51 -5.13 -7.56 11.24
C ARG A 51 -4.38 -7.98 12.51
N CYS A 52 -4.77 -7.44 13.66
CA CYS A 52 -4.13 -7.71 14.94
C CYS A 52 -5.05 -7.36 16.11
N LEU A 53 -5.11 -8.26 17.10
CA LEU A 53 -5.59 -7.95 18.44
C LEU A 53 -4.35 -7.58 19.27
N GLY A 54 -4.16 -6.29 19.55
CA GLY A 54 -3.08 -5.84 20.42
C GLY A 54 -3.49 -5.99 21.88
N LEU A 55 -2.65 -6.58 22.72
CA LEU A 55 -2.71 -6.32 24.16
C LEU A 55 -2.31 -4.86 24.35
N GLY A 56 -3.30 -3.99 24.54
CA GLY A 56 -3.05 -2.59 24.89
C GLY A 56 -2.17 -2.49 26.14
N ALA A 57 -1.59 -1.32 26.39
CA ALA A 57 -0.82 -1.11 27.61
C ALA A 57 -1.70 -1.45 28.83
N THR A 58 -1.29 -2.48 29.58
CA THR A 58 -1.94 -2.82 30.85
C THR A 58 -1.51 -1.76 31.85
N PRO A 59 -2.44 -1.01 32.49
CA PRO A 59 -2.07 -0.09 33.55
C PRO A 59 -1.35 -0.87 34.66
N SER A 60 -0.05 -0.63 34.81
CA SER A 60 0.73 -1.15 35.93
C SER A 60 0.38 -0.30 37.16
N ASN A 61 -0.22 -0.91 38.17
CA ASN A 61 -0.44 -0.27 39.47
C ASN A 61 0.86 -0.21 40.31
N THR A 62 1.94 0.23 39.69
CA THR A 62 3.15 0.61 40.42
C THR A 62 3.02 2.08 40.77
N TYR A 63 2.46 2.32 41.96
CA TYR A 63 2.54 3.59 42.68
C TYR A 63 4.00 4.02 42.89
#